data_AF-A0A7E5VS92-F1
#
_entry.id   AF-A0A7E5VS92-F1
#
_cell.length_a   1.000
_cell.length_b   1.000
_cell.length_c   1.000
_cell.angle_alpha   90.00
_cell.angle_beta   90.00
_cell.angle_gamma   90.00
#
_symmetry.space_group_name_H-M   'P 1'
#
loop_
_entity.id
_entity.type
_entity.pdbx_description
1 polymer ?
#
loop_
_entity_poly.entity_id
_entity_poly.type
_entity_poly.pdbx_seq_one_letter_code
_entity_poly.pdbx_strand_id
1 'polypeptide(L)'
;MWVVKNLLIVVVIKGRWSSALIIYYKMDDYNEETFASDFVENLIEEFEKEARVEAAWPILVVSSKIRNQVWNICESVGQSARGVPATACRLLERFLSMSSQKYLKEHRDTVSWERYKQTLGKQLYLIIVACVQLVAKNCDRVTHVPASLMRAVLLKAGIQHSKSEILAMEINVFKTLNYRLPTWTTLEIAEFLASLLGLSKDAKIRNTLIPIMNLTEYHRDVLEYHVKAWDEAIRTPGSSSSKPAGSTVHNLHMCAGVVSAAVRHLRPPEANDAAQRLAAALRADACYIKAISDVIVKRILPERKKPVTNILKRKRRR
;
A
#
# COMPACT_ATOMS: atom_id res chain seq x y z
N MET A 1 12.45 -21.20 -11.82
CA MET A 1 11.64 -21.30 -10.57
C MET A 1 10.17 -21.18 -10.96
N TRP A 2 9.28 -22.12 -10.61
CA TRP A 2 7.88 -22.11 -11.05
C TRP A 2 7.10 -20.94 -10.45
N VAL A 3 6.90 -19.87 -11.20
CA VAL A 3 6.01 -18.74 -10.83
C VAL A 3 4.64 -19.00 -11.44
N VAL A 4 3.79 -19.74 -10.71
CA VAL A 4 2.38 -19.88 -11.08
C VAL A 4 1.63 -18.64 -10.54
N LYS A 5 1.34 -17.66 -11.39
CA LYS A 5 0.45 -16.53 -11.04
C LYS A 5 -0.95 -16.80 -11.60
N ASN A 6 -1.97 -16.67 -10.75
CA ASN A 6 -3.37 -16.87 -11.11
C ASN A 6 -4.07 -15.52 -11.25
N LEU A 7 -4.78 -15.31 -12.34
CA LEU A 7 -5.72 -14.19 -12.51
C LEU A 7 -7.06 -14.60 -11.90
N LEU A 8 -7.52 -13.91 -10.84
CA LEU A 8 -8.84 -14.16 -10.27
C LEU A 8 -9.88 -13.27 -10.98
N ILE A 9 -10.62 -13.83 -11.94
CA ILE A 9 -11.80 -13.17 -12.51
C ILE A 9 -13.01 -13.61 -11.69
N VAL A 10 -13.58 -12.69 -10.90
CA VAL A 10 -14.84 -12.94 -10.18
C VAL A 10 -16.01 -12.59 -11.09
N VAL A 11 -16.62 -13.60 -11.71
CA VAL A 11 -17.87 -13.43 -12.45
C VAL A 11 -19.04 -13.63 -11.48
N VAL A 12 -19.81 -12.57 -11.22
CA VAL A 12 -21.02 -12.62 -10.39
C VAL A 12 -22.21 -13.01 -11.28
N ILE A 13 -22.68 -14.25 -11.20
CA ILE A 13 -23.89 -14.70 -11.87
C ILE A 13 -25.02 -14.86 -10.83
N LYS A 14 -26.09 -14.07 -10.98
CA LYS A 14 -27.40 -14.22 -10.30
C LYS A 14 -27.35 -14.45 -8.79
N GLY A 15 -26.77 -13.52 -8.03
CA GLY A 15 -27.12 -13.31 -6.60
C GLY A 15 -26.74 -14.42 -5.61
N ARG A 16 -26.03 -15.46 -6.03
CA ARG A 16 -25.38 -16.44 -5.14
C ARG A 16 -23.88 -16.45 -5.43
N TRP A 17 -23.08 -16.25 -4.38
CA TRP A 17 -21.64 -16.47 -4.41
C TRP A 17 -21.40 -17.99 -4.50
N SER A 18 -21.49 -18.55 -5.69
CA SER A 18 -21.22 -19.96 -5.91
C SER A 18 -20.20 -20.09 -7.03
N SER A 19 -18.99 -20.46 -6.62
CA SER A 19 -17.86 -20.92 -7.43
C SER A 19 -17.26 -19.88 -8.38
N ALA A 20 -16.17 -19.24 -7.94
CA ALA A 20 -15.27 -18.52 -8.84
C ALA A 20 -14.62 -19.53 -9.79
N LEU A 21 -14.81 -19.36 -11.10
CA LEU A 21 -14.08 -20.10 -12.12
C LEU A 21 -12.66 -19.54 -12.19
N ILE A 22 -11.68 -20.32 -11.73
CA ILE A 22 -10.26 -19.96 -11.80
C ILE A 22 -9.71 -20.55 -13.10
N ILE A 23 -9.32 -19.69 -14.04
CA ILE A 23 -8.61 -20.10 -15.25
C ILE A 23 -7.13 -20.27 -14.89
N TYR A 24 -6.62 -21.49 -15.01
CA TYR A 24 -5.23 -21.81 -14.79
C TYR A 24 -4.43 -21.55 -16.08
N TYR A 25 -3.52 -20.60 -16.06
CA TYR A 25 -2.45 -20.53 -17.06
C TYR A 25 -1.26 -21.36 -16.57
N LYS A 26 -1.01 -22.47 -17.25
CA LYS A 26 0.20 -23.27 -17.08
C LYS A 26 1.25 -22.69 -18.03
N MET A 27 2.18 -21.90 -17.50
CA MET A 27 3.28 -21.31 -18.28
C MET A 27 4.50 -22.23 -18.20
N ASP A 28 4.52 -23.27 -19.03
CA ASP A 28 5.61 -24.25 -19.07
C ASP A 28 6.80 -23.80 -19.95
N ASP A 29 6.67 -22.75 -20.78
CA ASP A 29 7.68 -22.38 -21.81
C ASP A 29 8.06 -20.87 -21.87
N TYR A 30 8.00 -20.12 -20.76
CA TYR A 30 8.42 -18.70 -20.77
C TYR A 30 9.89 -18.53 -20.33
N ASN A 31 10.71 -17.92 -21.20
CA ASN A 31 12.07 -17.49 -20.87
C ASN A 31 12.03 -16.46 -19.71
N GLU A 32 12.84 -16.65 -18.66
CA GLU A 32 12.82 -15.84 -17.43
C GLU A 32 13.08 -14.34 -17.72
N GLU A 33 13.89 -14.03 -18.74
CA GLU A 33 14.17 -12.64 -19.17
C GLU A 33 12.97 -11.97 -19.83
N THR A 34 12.26 -12.69 -20.70
CA THR A 34 11.08 -12.17 -21.40
C THR A 34 9.93 -11.94 -20.41
N PHE A 35 9.74 -12.86 -19.46
CA PHE A 35 8.78 -12.69 -18.38
C PHE A 35 9.09 -11.48 -17.49
N ALA A 36 10.37 -11.27 -17.16
CA ALA A 36 10.78 -10.13 -16.35
C ALA A 36 10.52 -8.79 -17.06
N SER A 37 10.81 -8.71 -18.36
CA SER A 37 10.54 -7.53 -19.18
C SER A 37 9.03 -7.24 -19.28
N ASP A 38 8.23 -8.23 -19.67
CA ASP A 38 6.77 -8.07 -19.80
C ASP A 38 6.13 -7.69 -18.46
N PHE A 39 6.64 -8.23 -17.36
CA PHE A 39 6.15 -7.89 -16.03
C PHE A 39 6.46 -6.44 -15.65
N VAL A 40 7.68 -5.96 -15.91
CA VAL A 40 8.07 -4.58 -15.60
C VAL A 40 7.22 -3.60 -16.41
N GLU A 41 6.98 -3.88 -17.68
CA GLU A 41 6.09 -3.06 -18.52
C GLU A 41 4.66 -3.04 -17.97
N ASN A 42 4.08 -4.21 -17.65
CA ASN A 42 2.75 -4.27 -17.04
C ASN A 42 2.68 -3.48 -15.72
N LEU A 43 3.73 -3.58 -14.89
CA LEU A 43 3.82 -2.84 -13.63
C LEU A 43 3.85 -1.34 -13.90
N ILE A 44 4.71 -0.87 -14.82
CA ILE A 44 4.79 0.54 -15.22
C ILE A 44 3.42 1.01 -15.73
N GLU A 45 2.75 0.26 -16.61
CA GLU A 45 1.44 0.61 -17.14
C GLU A 45 0.36 0.72 -16.05
N GLU A 46 0.30 -0.24 -15.12
CA GLU A 46 -0.60 -0.18 -13.97
C GLU A 46 -0.35 1.07 -13.13
N PHE A 47 0.93 1.39 -12.90
CA PHE A 47 1.34 2.55 -12.12
C PHE A 47 1.10 3.87 -12.82
N GLU A 48 1.32 3.98 -14.12
CA GLU A 48 0.97 5.16 -14.90
C GLU A 48 -0.55 5.37 -14.92
N LYS A 49 -1.33 4.29 -14.98
CA LYS A 49 -2.78 4.37 -14.88
C LYS A 49 -3.23 4.83 -13.50
N GLU A 50 -2.61 4.33 -12.43
CA GLU A 50 -2.82 4.79 -11.05
C GLU A 50 -2.44 6.28 -10.96
N ALA A 51 -1.26 6.68 -11.45
CA ALA A 51 -0.79 8.07 -11.47
C ALA A 51 -1.70 9.02 -12.26
N ARG A 52 -2.25 8.61 -13.41
CA ARG A 52 -3.22 9.41 -14.18
C ARG A 52 -4.52 9.64 -13.42
N VAL A 53 -5.00 8.62 -12.69
CA VAL A 53 -6.20 8.73 -11.85
C VAL A 53 -5.93 9.61 -10.63
N GLU A 54 -4.77 9.45 -10.00
CA GLU A 54 -4.33 10.22 -8.83
C GLU A 54 -3.96 11.67 -9.17
N ALA A 55 -3.47 11.96 -10.37
CA ALA A 55 -3.16 13.32 -10.82
C ALA A 55 -4.41 14.22 -10.82
N ALA A 56 -5.59 13.64 -11.02
CA ALA A 56 -6.86 14.37 -10.94
C ALA A 56 -7.32 14.58 -9.48
N TRP A 57 -6.87 13.75 -8.54
CA TRP A 57 -7.20 13.87 -7.12
C TRP A 57 -6.15 13.19 -6.24
N PRO A 58 -5.30 13.96 -5.54
CA PRO A 58 -4.17 13.39 -4.80
C PRO A 58 -4.66 12.43 -3.71
N ILE A 59 -3.89 11.35 -3.51
CA ILE A 59 -4.15 10.42 -2.41
C ILE A 59 -3.86 11.12 -1.09
N LEU A 60 -4.83 11.06 -0.18
CA LEU A 60 -4.66 11.55 1.19
C LEU A 60 -3.89 10.51 1.99
N VAL A 61 -2.59 10.74 2.19
CA VAL A 61 -1.77 9.89 3.04
C VAL A 61 -2.30 9.95 4.48
N VAL A 62 -2.71 8.82 5.03
CA VAL A 62 -3.21 8.76 6.39
C VAL A 62 -2.07 8.97 7.39
N SER A 63 -2.35 9.72 8.45
CA SER A 63 -1.39 9.99 9.51
C SER A 63 -0.86 8.70 10.17
N SER A 64 0.36 8.77 10.71
CA SER A 64 0.96 7.72 11.56
C SER A 64 0.00 7.16 12.63
N LYS A 65 -0.88 7.99 13.22
CA LYS A 65 -1.87 7.53 14.21
C LYS A 65 -2.86 6.52 13.63
N ILE A 66 -3.37 6.77 12.42
CA ILE A 66 -4.32 5.88 11.75
C ILE A 66 -3.60 4.65 11.23
N ARG A 67 -2.39 4.80 10.67
CA ARG A 67 -1.55 3.66 10.26
C ARG A 67 -1.30 2.71 11.42
N ASN A 68 -1.00 3.23 12.61
CA ASN A 68 -0.86 2.42 13.82
C ASN A 68 -2.15 1.67 14.21
N GLN A 69 -3.34 2.25 13.99
CA GLN A 69 -4.60 1.52 14.21
C GLN A 69 -4.78 0.36 13.23
N VAL A 70 -4.49 0.58 11.95
CA VAL A 70 -4.55 -0.46 10.93
C VAL A 70 -3.59 -1.61 11.29
N TRP A 71 -2.34 -1.29 11.63
CA TRP A 71 -1.35 -2.28 12.06
C TRP A 71 -1.79 -3.08 13.28
N ASN A 72 -2.32 -2.42 14.31
CA ASN A 72 -2.81 -3.10 15.51
C ASN A 72 -4.00 -4.03 15.23
N ILE A 73 -4.90 -3.63 14.34
CA ILE A 73 -6.02 -4.48 13.93
C ILE A 73 -5.52 -5.69 13.16
N CYS A 74 -4.63 -5.49 12.17
CA CYS A 74 -4.00 -6.57 11.43
C CYS A 74 -3.30 -7.57 12.36
N GLU A 75 -2.51 -7.09 13.31
CA GLU A 75 -1.84 -7.95 14.29
C GLU A 75 -2.85 -8.71 15.17
N SER A 76 -3.92 -8.04 15.62
CA SER A 76 -4.97 -8.66 16.45
C SER A 76 -5.70 -9.82 15.75
N VAL A 77 -5.67 -9.85 14.42
CA VAL A 77 -6.26 -10.94 13.61
C VAL A 77 -5.20 -11.85 12.97
N GLY A 78 -3.93 -11.71 13.35
CA GLY A 78 -2.83 -12.53 12.82
C GLY A 78 -2.44 -12.22 11.37
N GLN A 79 -2.79 -11.04 10.85
CA GLN A 79 -2.56 -10.59 9.47
C GLN A 79 -1.43 -9.55 9.37
N SER A 80 -0.32 -9.75 10.06
CA SER A 80 0.85 -8.84 10.02
C SER A 80 1.87 -9.19 8.94
N ALA A 81 1.72 -10.33 8.28
CA ALA A 81 2.66 -10.83 7.28
C ALA A 81 2.43 -10.23 5.89
N ARG A 82 3.41 -10.42 5.00
CA ARG A 82 3.32 -10.16 3.55
C ARG A 82 2.82 -8.77 3.15
N GLY A 83 3.12 -7.74 3.93
CA GLY A 83 2.71 -6.37 3.62
C GLY A 83 1.20 -6.11 3.73
N VAL A 84 0.41 -7.01 4.34
CA VAL A 84 -1.04 -6.83 4.52
C VAL A 84 -1.39 -5.50 5.22
N PRO A 85 -0.73 -5.09 6.32
CA PRO A 85 -1.03 -3.82 6.96
C PRO A 85 -0.82 -2.60 6.05
N ALA A 86 0.26 -2.61 5.26
CA ALA A 86 0.58 -1.55 4.31
C ALA A 86 -0.47 -1.45 3.20
N THR A 87 -0.83 -2.59 2.62
CA THR A 87 -1.88 -2.67 1.59
C THR A 87 -3.23 -2.23 2.13
N ALA A 88 -3.56 -2.56 3.40
CA ALA A 88 -4.79 -2.11 4.05
C ALA A 88 -4.83 -0.58 4.26
N CYS A 89 -3.70 0.03 4.65
CA CYS A 89 -3.59 1.48 4.70
C CYS A 89 -3.81 2.12 3.33
N ARG A 90 -3.15 1.61 2.28
CA ARG A 90 -3.36 2.12 0.92
C ARG A 90 -4.82 2.00 0.47
N LEU A 91 -5.47 0.89 0.80
CA LEU A 91 -6.88 0.68 0.46
C LEU A 91 -7.78 1.71 1.16
N LEU A 92 -7.48 2.01 2.42
CA LEU A 92 -8.15 3.06 3.19
C LEU A 92 -7.94 4.44 2.58
N GLU A 93 -6.70 4.78 2.22
CA GLU A 93 -6.35 6.06 1.59
C GLU A 93 -7.10 6.26 0.27
N ARG A 94 -7.09 5.24 -0.59
CA ARG A 94 -7.85 5.23 -1.85
C ARG A 94 -9.35 5.38 -1.61
N PHE A 95 -9.91 4.66 -0.64
CA PHE A 95 -11.33 4.77 -0.29
C PHE A 95 -11.67 6.20 0.15
N LEU A 96 -10.87 6.79 1.05
CA LEU A 96 -11.10 8.15 1.55
C LEU A 96 -11.01 9.19 0.44
N SER A 97 -10.04 9.06 -0.46
CA SER A 97 -9.90 9.94 -1.62
C SER A 97 -11.08 9.83 -2.57
N MET A 98 -11.48 8.60 -2.97
CA MET A 98 -12.60 8.39 -3.89
C MET A 98 -13.95 8.80 -3.28
N SER A 99 -14.19 8.47 -2.02
CA SER A 99 -15.41 8.86 -1.30
C SER A 99 -15.52 10.38 -1.20
N SER A 100 -14.42 11.06 -0.85
CA SER A 100 -14.39 12.52 -0.75
C SER A 100 -14.54 13.19 -2.11
N GLN A 101 -13.91 12.64 -3.15
CA GLN A 101 -14.07 13.15 -4.52
C GLN A 101 -15.52 13.02 -4.99
N LYS A 102 -16.17 11.87 -4.76
CA LYS A 102 -17.58 11.68 -5.11
C LYS A 102 -18.46 12.70 -4.37
N TYR A 103 -18.23 12.86 -3.08
CA TYR A 103 -18.96 13.81 -2.26
C TYR A 103 -18.83 15.26 -2.77
N LEU A 104 -17.60 15.71 -3.03
CA LEU A 104 -17.31 17.08 -3.48
C LEU A 104 -17.79 17.38 -4.91
N LYS A 105 -18.01 16.35 -5.74
CA LYS A 105 -18.66 16.51 -7.05
C LYS A 105 -20.15 16.81 -6.91
N GLU A 106 -20.80 16.25 -5.89
CA GLU A 106 -22.24 16.35 -5.65
C GLU A 106 -22.59 17.56 -4.75
N HIS A 107 -21.71 17.93 -3.82
CA HIS A 107 -21.94 18.97 -2.81
C HIS A 107 -20.77 19.95 -2.77
N ARG A 108 -21.05 21.25 -2.72
CA ARG A 108 -20.02 22.31 -2.72
C ARG A 108 -20.02 23.20 -1.47
N ASP A 109 -20.95 22.99 -0.55
CA ASP A 109 -21.07 23.82 0.65
C ASP A 109 -20.25 23.29 1.83
N THR A 110 -19.74 24.22 2.63
CA THR A 110 -18.83 23.95 3.76
C THR A 110 -19.51 23.23 4.92
N VAL A 111 -20.79 23.50 5.17
CA VAL A 111 -21.56 22.90 6.26
C VAL A 111 -21.80 21.41 6.01
N SER A 112 -22.20 21.06 4.79
CA SER A 112 -22.40 19.67 4.41
C SER A 112 -21.05 18.92 4.39
N TRP A 113 -19.97 19.57 3.95
CA TRP A 113 -18.62 19.01 4.05
C TRP A 113 -18.20 18.68 5.49
N GLU A 114 -18.47 19.57 6.45
CA GLU A 114 -18.18 19.31 7.86
C GLU A 114 -18.99 18.12 8.39
N ARG A 115 -20.28 18.05 8.06
CA ARG A 115 -21.15 16.93 8.43
C ARG A 115 -20.66 15.61 7.82
N TYR A 116 -20.17 15.64 6.58
CA TYR A 116 -19.57 14.48 5.93
C TYR A 116 -18.30 14.00 6.66
N LYS A 117 -17.38 14.91 7.00
CA LYS A 117 -16.19 14.57 7.79
C LYS A 117 -16.54 13.95 9.15
N GLN A 118 -17.54 14.50 9.85
CA GLN A 118 -18.01 13.93 11.10
C GLN A 118 -18.59 12.52 10.91
N THR A 119 -19.31 12.29 9.82
CA THR A 119 -19.88 10.97 9.49
C THR A 119 -18.77 9.96 9.19
N LEU A 120 -17.78 10.33 8.37
CA LEU A 120 -16.59 9.52 8.12
C LEU A 120 -15.84 9.20 9.41
N GLY A 121 -15.66 10.19 10.29
CA GLY A 121 -14.99 10.01 11.58
C GLY A 121 -15.68 8.97 12.47
N LYS A 122 -17.02 8.98 12.51
CA LYS A 122 -17.82 7.97 13.24
C LYS A 122 -17.70 6.57 12.65
N GLN A 123 -17.51 6.46 11.33
CA GLN A 123 -17.41 5.19 10.62
C GLN A 123 -15.98 4.69 10.42
N LEU A 124 -14.97 5.45 10.86
CA LEU A 124 -13.56 5.20 10.52
C LEU A 124 -13.09 3.79 10.89
N TYR A 125 -13.47 3.28 12.06
CA TYR A 125 -13.08 1.93 12.48
C TYR A 125 -13.76 0.83 11.66
N LEU A 126 -15.02 1.03 11.24
CA LEU A 126 -15.69 0.11 10.30
C LEU A 126 -14.97 0.09 8.96
N ILE A 127 -14.58 1.26 8.44
CA ILE A 127 -13.86 1.38 7.18
C ILE A 127 -12.49 0.68 7.29
N ILE A 128 -11.74 0.92 8.38
CA ILE A 128 -10.44 0.25 8.60
C ILE A 128 -10.61 -1.27 8.61
N VAL A 129 -11.57 -1.79 9.39
CA VAL A 129 -11.84 -3.23 9.47
C VAL A 129 -12.22 -3.81 8.11
N ALA A 130 -13.08 -3.11 7.35
CA ALA A 130 -13.44 -3.50 5.99
C ALA A 130 -12.21 -3.57 5.07
N CYS A 131 -11.32 -2.58 5.12
CA CYS A 131 -10.08 -2.60 4.35
C CYS A 131 -9.18 -3.79 4.72
N VAL A 132 -9.01 -4.08 6.01
CA VAL A 132 -8.22 -5.23 6.47
C VAL A 132 -8.85 -6.55 6.01
N GLN A 133 -10.17 -6.70 6.07
CA GLN A 133 -10.84 -7.92 5.58
C GLN A 133 -10.65 -8.12 4.08
N LEU A 134 -10.83 -7.07 3.28
CA LEU A 134 -10.64 -7.14 1.83
C LEU A 134 -9.21 -7.52 1.46
N VAL A 135 -8.22 -6.90 2.11
CA VAL A 135 -6.80 -7.21 1.85
C VAL A 135 -6.45 -8.62 2.32
N ALA A 136 -6.90 -9.05 3.50
CA ALA A 136 -6.66 -10.40 3.98
C ALA A 136 -7.21 -11.46 3.01
N LYS A 137 -8.42 -11.25 2.47
CA LYS A 137 -9.01 -12.13 1.44
C LYS A 137 -8.23 -12.12 0.12
N ASN A 138 -7.58 -11.02 -0.22
CA ASN A 138 -6.84 -10.86 -1.47
C ASN A 138 -5.40 -11.41 -1.39
N CYS A 139 -4.72 -11.19 -0.27
CA CYS A 139 -3.29 -11.49 -0.09
C CYS A 139 -3.04 -12.88 0.55
N ASP A 140 -3.96 -13.38 1.37
CA ASP A 140 -3.81 -14.66 2.06
C ASP A 140 -4.96 -15.61 1.73
N ARG A 141 -4.63 -16.69 1.00
CA ARG A 141 -5.59 -17.72 0.60
C ARG A 141 -5.98 -18.66 1.75
N VAL A 142 -5.17 -18.70 2.81
CA VAL A 142 -5.30 -19.71 3.87
C VAL A 142 -6.06 -19.13 5.07
N THR A 143 -5.85 -17.86 5.39
CA THR A 143 -6.48 -17.22 6.55
C THR A 143 -7.61 -16.28 6.15
N HIS A 144 -8.83 -16.81 6.14
CA HIS A 144 -10.04 -15.99 6.05
C HIS A 144 -10.26 -15.25 7.37
N VAL A 145 -10.43 -13.92 7.33
CA VAL A 145 -10.76 -13.10 8.50
C VAL A 145 -12.27 -12.84 8.57
N PRO A 146 -13.03 -13.61 9.38
CA PRO A 146 -14.49 -13.49 9.41
C PRO A 146 -14.93 -12.21 10.14
N ALA A 147 -16.10 -11.69 9.77
CA ALA A 147 -16.68 -10.51 10.42
C ALA A 147 -16.93 -10.71 11.93
N SER A 148 -17.10 -11.96 12.39
CA SER A 148 -17.19 -12.30 13.80
C SER A 148 -15.90 -11.99 14.57
N LEU A 149 -14.75 -12.30 13.98
CA LEU A 149 -13.44 -12.02 14.58
C LEU A 149 -13.20 -10.50 14.63
N MET A 150 -13.50 -9.80 13.54
CA MET A 150 -13.41 -8.33 13.51
C MET A 150 -14.30 -7.65 14.55
N ARG A 151 -15.54 -8.13 14.70
CA ARG A 151 -16.43 -7.67 15.76
C ARG A 151 -15.82 -7.89 17.15
N ALA A 152 -15.19 -9.04 17.40
CA ALA A 152 -14.54 -9.29 18.69
C ALA A 152 -13.37 -8.32 18.95
N VAL A 153 -12.57 -8.00 17.93
CA VAL A 153 -11.49 -7.01 18.02
C VAL A 153 -12.05 -5.62 18.34
N LEU A 154 -13.10 -5.18 17.63
CA LEU A 154 -13.75 -3.89 17.89
C LEU A 154 -14.39 -3.83 19.29
N LEU A 155 -15.05 -4.90 19.73
CA LEU A 155 -15.63 -4.99 21.07
C LEU A 155 -14.56 -4.88 22.16
N LYS A 156 -13.40 -5.51 21.97
CA LYS A 156 -12.25 -5.38 22.87
C LYS A 156 -11.74 -3.93 22.96
N ALA A 157 -11.89 -3.16 21.89
CA ALA A 157 -11.60 -1.73 21.82
C ALA A 157 -12.67 -0.84 22.48
N GLY A 158 -13.80 -1.42 22.90
CA GLY A 158 -14.98 -0.68 23.38
C GLY A 158 -15.84 -0.09 22.25
N ILE A 159 -15.66 -0.55 21.01
CA ILE A 159 -16.39 -0.09 19.83
C ILE A 159 -17.46 -1.13 19.49
N GLN A 160 -18.72 -0.74 19.54
CA GLN A 160 -19.84 -1.64 19.29
C GLN A 160 -20.33 -1.51 17.85
N HIS A 161 -20.16 -2.59 17.10
CA HIS A 161 -20.79 -2.78 15.79
C HIS A 161 -21.33 -4.20 15.66
N SER A 162 -22.39 -4.33 14.89
CA SER A 162 -22.97 -5.61 14.48
C SER A 162 -22.15 -6.25 13.35
N LYS A 163 -22.33 -7.55 13.15
CA LYS A 163 -21.69 -8.26 12.02
C LYS A 163 -22.21 -7.74 10.68
N SER A 164 -23.50 -7.38 10.60
CA SER A 164 -24.13 -6.86 9.39
C SER A 164 -23.56 -5.50 8.99
N GLU A 165 -23.29 -4.60 9.94
CA GLU A 165 -22.64 -3.32 9.66
C GLU A 165 -21.22 -3.50 9.12
N ILE A 166 -20.45 -4.44 9.69
CA ILE A 166 -19.10 -4.77 9.23
C ILE A 166 -19.15 -5.26 7.77
N LEU A 167 -20.03 -6.22 7.45
CA LEU A 167 -20.18 -6.75 6.10
C LEU A 167 -20.71 -5.70 5.11
N ALA A 168 -21.66 -4.87 5.54
CA ALA A 168 -22.18 -3.79 4.72
C ALA A 168 -21.08 -2.77 4.39
N MET A 169 -20.23 -2.43 5.36
CA MET A 169 -19.09 -1.54 5.13
C MET A 169 -18.05 -2.19 4.21
N GLU A 170 -17.78 -3.49 4.35
CA GLU A 170 -16.90 -4.23 3.44
C GLU A 170 -17.35 -4.10 1.98
N ILE A 171 -18.64 -4.35 1.72
CA ILE A 171 -19.24 -4.22 0.39
C ILE A 171 -19.18 -2.76 -0.08
N ASN A 172 -19.46 -1.80 0.80
CA ASN A 172 -19.42 -0.38 0.47
C ASN A 172 -18.00 0.06 0.04
N VAL A 173 -16.97 -0.34 0.80
CA VAL A 173 -15.57 -0.05 0.45
C VAL A 173 -15.23 -0.65 -0.92
N PHE A 174 -15.59 -1.91 -1.14
CA PHE A 174 -15.27 -2.58 -2.40
C PHE A 174 -15.97 -1.94 -3.61
N LYS A 175 -17.24 -1.54 -3.45
CA LYS A 175 -18.02 -0.80 -4.46
C LYS A 175 -17.42 0.58 -4.75
N THR A 176 -17.08 1.34 -3.72
CA THR A 176 -16.48 2.68 -3.87
C THR A 176 -15.17 2.62 -4.63
N LEU A 177 -14.41 1.54 -4.47
CA LEU A 177 -13.17 1.29 -5.20
C LEU A 177 -13.38 0.70 -6.60
N ASN A 178 -14.61 0.70 -7.11
CA ASN A 178 -14.99 0.10 -8.40
C ASN A 178 -14.56 -1.36 -8.53
N TYR A 179 -14.64 -2.10 -7.42
CA TYR A 179 -14.23 -3.50 -7.34
C TYR A 179 -12.76 -3.76 -7.70
N ARG A 180 -11.88 -2.74 -7.54
CA ARG A 180 -10.44 -2.86 -7.83
C ARG A 180 -9.62 -2.89 -6.54
N LEU A 181 -9.06 -4.06 -6.22
CA LEU A 181 -8.05 -4.22 -5.19
C LEU A 181 -6.65 -4.20 -5.82
N PRO A 182 -5.59 -3.85 -5.06
CA PRO A 182 -4.21 -4.00 -5.53
C PRO A 182 -3.91 -5.46 -5.88
N THR A 183 -3.40 -5.71 -7.08
CA THR A 183 -2.94 -7.03 -7.51
C THR A 183 -1.72 -7.49 -6.71
N TRP A 184 -0.85 -6.54 -6.36
CA TRP A 184 0.43 -6.77 -5.68
C TRP A 184 0.53 -5.95 -4.40
N THR A 185 1.09 -6.55 -3.37
CA THR A 185 1.57 -5.83 -2.19
C THR A 185 2.87 -5.11 -2.52
N THR A 186 3.18 -4.05 -1.78
CA THR A 186 4.44 -3.31 -1.96
C THR A 186 5.66 -4.18 -1.64
N LEU A 187 5.52 -5.15 -0.74
CA LEU A 187 6.58 -6.13 -0.47
C LEU A 187 6.84 -7.03 -1.69
N GLU A 188 5.81 -7.59 -2.32
CA GLU A 188 5.99 -8.43 -3.52
C GLU A 188 6.63 -7.65 -4.67
N ILE A 189 6.25 -6.38 -4.84
CA ILE A 189 6.89 -5.50 -5.82
C ILE A 189 8.37 -5.33 -5.48
N ALA A 190 8.73 -5.04 -4.23
CA ALA A 190 10.13 -4.88 -3.83
C ALA A 190 10.96 -6.17 -3.99
N GLU A 191 10.39 -7.34 -3.65
CA GLU A 191 11.05 -8.63 -3.85
C GLU A 191 11.29 -8.92 -5.34
N PHE A 192 10.33 -8.56 -6.20
CA PHE A 192 10.49 -8.67 -7.64
C PHE A 192 11.58 -7.72 -8.15
N LEU A 193 11.57 -6.46 -7.74
CA LEU A 193 12.60 -5.48 -8.11
C LEU A 193 14.00 -5.89 -7.63
N ALA A 194 14.12 -6.49 -6.45
CA ALA A 194 15.38 -7.07 -5.99
C ALA A 194 15.82 -8.26 -6.88
N SER A 195 14.86 -9.05 -7.37
CA SER A 195 15.12 -10.15 -8.29
C SER A 195 15.65 -9.65 -9.65
N LEU A 196 15.14 -8.54 -10.18
CA LEU A 196 15.67 -7.88 -11.39
C LEU A 196 17.14 -7.49 -11.26
N LEU A 197 17.59 -7.16 -10.05
CA LEU A 197 18.98 -6.83 -9.80
C LEU A 197 19.89 -8.08 -9.65
N GLY A 198 19.33 -9.28 -9.76
CA GLY A 198 20.03 -10.55 -9.50
C GLY A 198 20.19 -10.85 -8.00
N LEU A 199 19.43 -10.18 -7.13
CA LEU A 199 19.54 -10.30 -5.67
C LEU A 199 18.58 -11.32 -5.07
N SER A 200 17.80 -12.03 -5.89
CA SER A 200 16.78 -12.99 -5.44
C SER A 200 17.34 -14.11 -4.56
N LYS A 201 18.60 -14.51 -4.77
CA LYS A 201 19.29 -15.56 -4.00
C LYS A 201 19.98 -15.06 -2.74
N ASP A 202 20.13 -13.74 -2.58
CA ASP A 202 20.81 -13.14 -1.42
C ASP A 202 19.86 -13.13 -0.20
N ALA A 203 20.04 -14.10 0.70
CA ALA A 203 19.23 -14.24 1.89
C ALA A 203 19.32 -13.00 2.81
N LYS A 204 20.46 -12.30 2.85
CA LYS A 204 20.61 -11.10 3.69
C LYS A 204 19.75 -9.96 3.15
N ILE A 205 19.72 -9.77 1.83
CA ILE A 205 18.86 -8.78 1.18
C ILE A 205 17.39 -9.10 1.43
N ARG A 206 16.94 -10.34 1.19
CA ARG A 206 15.54 -10.74 1.44
C ARG A 206 15.11 -10.51 2.88
N ASN A 207 15.93 -10.93 3.84
CA ASN A 207 15.62 -10.76 5.27
C ASN A 207 15.61 -9.29 5.70
N THR A 208 16.33 -8.43 4.99
CA THR A 208 16.38 -6.97 5.24
C THR A 208 15.24 -6.23 4.55
N LEU A 209 14.75 -6.68 3.40
CA LEU A 209 13.69 -6.02 2.64
C LEU A 209 12.38 -5.89 3.44
N ILE A 210 11.95 -6.98 4.09
CA ILE A 210 10.69 -7.01 4.85
C ILE A 210 10.63 -5.92 5.94
N PRO A 211 11.60 -5.85 6.89
CA PRO A 211 11.56 -4.83 7.93
C PRO A 211 11.70 -3.41 7.38
N ILE A 212 12.54 -3.19 6.35
CA ILE A 212 12.67 -1.85 5.74
C ILE A 212 11.37 -1.43 5.06
N MET A 213 10.72 -2.32 4.29
CA MET A 213 9.44 -2.05 3.64
C MET A 213 8.36 -1.71 4.67
N ASN A 214 8.23 -2.53 5.71
CA ASN A 214 7.24 -2.29 6.77
C ASN A 214 7.46 -0.96 7.49
N LEU A 215 8.71 -0.59 7.80
CA LEU A 215 9.03 0.70 8.40
C LEU A 215 8.73 1.85 7.44
N THR A 216 9.09 1.70 6.16
CA THR A 216 8.86 2.72 5.13
C THR A 216 7.38 2.99 4.94
N GLU A 217 6.56 1.94 4.88
CA GLU A 217 5.11 2.07 4.79
C GLU A 217 4.50 2.61 6.09
N TYR A 218 5.01 2.22 7.25
CA TYR A 218 4.52 2.75 8.51
C TYR A 218 4.78 4.27 8.63
N HIS A 219 5.97 4.72 8.21
CA HIS A 219 6.42 6.13 8.19
C HIS A 219 6.25 6.78 6.81
N ARG A 220 5.21 6.40 6.06
CA ARG A 220 4.98 6.92 4.69
C ARG A 220 4.80 8.45 4.69
N ASP A 221 4.18 9.01 5.72
CA ASP A 221 4.05 10.46 5.90
C ASP A 221 5.41 11.18 5.97
N VAL A 222 6.38 10.60 6.70
CA VAL A 222 7.76 11.11 6.77
C VAL A 222 8.45 11.01 5.41
N LEU A 223 8.27 9.89 4.71
CA LEU A 223 8.83 9.70 3.37
C LEU A 223 8.33 10.78 2.40
N GLU A 224 7.01 10.94 2.32
CA GLU A 224 6.32 11.88 1.43
C GLU A 224 6.77 13.32 1.70
N TYR A 225 6.82 13.72 2.96
CA TYR A 225 7.27 15.05 3.35
C TYR A 225 8.69 15.36 2.86
N HIS A 226 9.65 14.47 3.11
CA HIS A 226 11.05 14.73 2.77
C HIS A 226 11.35 14.60 1.28
N VAL A 227 10.73 13.64 0.58
CA VAL A 227 10.91 13.49 -0.87
C VAL A 227 10.29 14.68 -1.61
N LYS A 228 9.14 15.19 -1.15
CA LYS A 228 8.53 16.40 -1.70
C LYS A 228 9.41 17.63 -1.50
N ALA A 229 9.97 17.81 -0.29
CA ALA A 229 10.89 18.92 -0.02
C ALA A 229 12.15 18.84 -0.88
N TRP A 230 12.68 17.64 -1.12
CA TRP A 230 13.81 17.42 -2.03
C TRP A 230 13.46 17.80 -3.48
N ASP A 231 12.29 17.37 -3.96
CA ASP A 231 11.81 17.65 -5.32
C ASP A 231 11.55 19.15 -5.53
N GLU A 232 11.05 19.86 -4.52
CA GLU A 232 10.92 21.32 -4.52
C GLU A 232 12.27 22.04 -4.53
N ALA A 233 13.28 21.54 -3.80
CA ALA A 233 14.60 22.15 -3.73
C ALA A 233 15.41 22.02 -5.04
N ILE A 234 15.15 20.99 -5.84
CA ILE A 234 15.83 20.75 -7.12
C ILE A 234 15.14 21.48 -8.28
N ARG A 235 13.84 21.78 -8.14
CA ARG A 235 13.15 22.62 -9.11
C ARG A 235 13.66 24.05 -9.04
N THR A 236 14.39 24.48 -10.07
CA THR A 236 14.79 25.87 -10.24
C THR A 236 13.55 26.78 -10.28
N PRO A 237 13.51 27.91 -9.54
CA PRO A 237 12.45 28.90 -9.68
C PRO A 237 12.40 29.38 -11.14
N GLY A 238 11.32 29.05 -11.86
CA GLY A 238 11.14 29.40 -13.28
C GLY A 238 11.07 28.23 -14.26
N SER A 239 11.32 26.98 -13.82
CA SER A 239 11.03 25.80 -14.65
C SER A 239 9.52 25.56 -14.72
N SER A 240 8.94 25.82 -15.89
CA SER A 240 7.52 25.65 -16.22
C SER A 240 7.09 24.19 -16.36
N SER A 241 7.80 23.22 -15.76
CA SER A 241 7.35 21.83 -15.74
C SER A 241 6.09 21.76 -14.87
N SER A 242 4.94 21.61 -15.51
CA SER A 242 3.58 21.54 -14.99
C SER A 242 3.30 20.29 -14.15
N LYS A 243 4.23 19.86 -13.30
CA LYS A 243 3.90 18.87 -12.27
C LYS A 243 3.06 19.57 -11.22
N PRO A 244 1.79 19.18 -11.02
CA PRO A 244 0.95 19.81 -10.02
C PRO A 244 1.64 19.70 -8.65
N ALA A 245 1.66 20.81 -7.92
CA ALA A 245 2.11 20.85 -6.54
C ALA A 245 1.32 19.80 -5.74
N GLY A 246 1.97 18.70 -5.34
CA GLY A 246 1.30 17.59 -4.65
C GLY A 246 1.54 16.19 -5.20
N SER A 247 2.60 15.95 -6.00
CA SER A 247 2.95 14.58 -6.41
C SER A 247 3.31 13.73 -5.20
N THR A 248 2.47 12.75 -4.88
CA THR A 248 2.74 11.70 -3.91
C THR A 248 3.86 10.80 -4.43
N VAL A 249 4.66 10.22 -3.54
CA VAL A 249 5.67 9.23 -3.90
C VAL A 249 4.94 8.00 -4.44
N HIS A 250 5.07 7.69 -5.72
CA HIS A 250 4.41 6.51 -6.29
C HIS A 250 4.98 5.23 -5.68
N ASN A 251 4.13 4.20 -5.49
CA ASN A 251 4.54 2.99 -4.78
C ASN A 251 5.65 2.24 -5.53
N LEU A 252 5.66 2.25 -6.86
CA LEU A 252 6.73 1.65 -7.66
C LEU A 252 8.11 2.24 -7.31
N HIS A 253 8.20 3.56 -7.32
CA HIS A 253 9.43 4.29 -6.97
C HIS A 253 9.80 4.13 -5.50
N MET A 254 8.81 4.09 -4.60
CA MET A 254 9.05 3.76 -3.19
C MET A 254 9.64 2.35 -3.05
N CYS A 255 9.09 1.34 -3.73
CA CYS A 255 9.60 -0.03 -3.68
C CYS A 255 11.04 -0.10 -4.22
N ALA A 256 11.33 0.60 -5.31
CA ALA A 256 12.69 0.73 -5.83
C ALA A 256 13.63 1.42 -4.83
N GLY A 257 13.17 2.48 -4.16
CA GLY A 257 13.92 3.15 -3.09
C GLY A 257 14.18 2.25 -1.90
N VAL A 258 13.22 1.39 -1.51
CA VAL A 258 13.40 0.36 -0.46
C VAL A 258 14.45 -0.66 -0.85
N VAL A 259 14.41 -1.17 -2.09
CA VAL A 259 15.43 -2.10 -2.59
C VAL A 259 16.81 -1.44 -2.59
N SER A 260 16.91 -0.22 -3.11
CA SER A 260 18.15 0.55 -3.05
C SER A 260 18.64 0.75 -1.61
N ALA A 261 17.75 1.13 -0.68
CA ALA A 261 18.08 1.31 0.73
C ALA A 261 18.57 0.01 1.38
N ALA A 262 17.94 -1.13 1.08
CA ALA A 262 18.36 -2.45 1.57
C ALA A 262 19.77 -2.82 1.07
N VAL A 263 20.05 -2.60 -0.22
CA VAL A 263 21.40 -2.82 -0.77
C VAL A 263 22.41 -1.90 -0.08
N ARG A 264 22.08 -0.62 0.12
CA ARG A 264 22.96 0.37 0.78
C ARG A 264 23.23 0.07 2.24
N HIS A 265 22.25 -0.52 2.92
CA HIS A 265 22.37 -0.89 4.31
C HIS A 265 23.32 -2.07 4.50
N LEU A 266 23.43 -2.96 3.49
CA LEU A 266 24.20 -4.20 3.59
C LEU A 266 25.53 -4.20 2.82
N ARG A 267 25.70 -3.31 1.84
CA ARG A 267 26.87 -3.24 0.97
C ARG A 267 27.56 -1.88 1.09
N PRO A 268 28.89 -1.83 0.91
CA PRO A 268 29.62 -0.56 0.90
C PRO A 268 29.09 0.38 -0.20
N PRO A 269 29.15 1.71 0.01
CA PRO A 269 28.59 2.70 -0.92
C PRO A 269 29.13 2.60 -2.35
N GLU A 270 30.40 2.21 -2.48
CA GLU A 270 31.14 2.09 -3.75
C GLU A 270 30.61 0.95 -4.64
N ALA A 271 29.92 -0.03 -4.07
CA ALA A 271 29.33 -1.17 -4.79
C ALA A 271 27.82 -0.98 -5.06
N ASN A 272 27.29 0.23 -4.90
CA ASN A 272 25.86 0.50 -4.93
C ASN A 272 25.39 1.25 -6.18
N ASP A 273 25.20 0.51 -7.26
CA ASP A 273 24.56 0.96 -8.50
C ASP A 273 23.05 0.68 -8.54
N ALA A 274 22.47 0.19 -7.43
CA ALA A 274 21.10 -0.31 -7.39
C ALA A 274 20.07 0.77 -7.77
N ALA A 275 20.29 2.02 -7.35
CA ALA A 275 19.40 3.13 -7.71
C ALA A 275 19.43 3.40 -9.22
N GLN A 276 20.60 3.39 -9.84
CA GLN A 276 20.78 3.62 -11.28
C GLN A 276 20.14 2.49 -12.10
N ARG A 277 20.41 1.23 -11.71
CA ARG A 277 19.86 0.06 -12.41
C ARG A 277 18.34 -0.03 -12.31
N LEU A 278 17.78 0.25 -11.13
CA LEU A 278 16.32 0.29 -10.95
C LEU A 278 15.70 1.46 -11.71
N ALA A 279 16.34 2.64 -11.71
CA ALA A 279 15.85 3.78 -12.46
C ALA A 279 15.80 3.51 -13.97
N ALA A 280 16.85 2.87 -14.51
CA ALA A 280 16.87 2.44 -15.91
C ALA A 280 15.74 1.44 -16.22
N ALA A 281 15.53 0.43 -15.37
CA ALA A 281 14.47 -0.56 -15.55
C ALA A 281 13.06 0.04 -15.45
N LEU A 282 12.88 1.07 -14.63
CA LEU A 282 11.57 1.67 -14.34
C LEU A 282 11.29 2.96 -15.13
N ARG A 283 12.17 3.33 -16.05
CA ARG A 283 12.09 4.59 -16.81
C ARG A 283 11.96 5.82 -15.89
N ALA A 284 12.66 5.79 -14.77
CA ALA A 284 12.63 6.81 -13.73
C ALA A 284 13.96 7.57 -13.62
N ASP A 285 13.96 8.70 -12.92
CA ASP A 285 15.19 9.42 -12.59
C ASP A 285 15.95 8.70 -11.46
N ALA A 286 17.22 8.38 -11.69
CA ALA A 286 18.10 7.77 -10.68
C ALA A 286 18.28 8.65 -9.44
N CYS A 287 18.30 9.97 -9.59
CA CYS A 287 18.35 10.91 -8.48
C CYS A 287 17.11 10.81 -7.61
N TYR A 288 15.93 10.59 -8.21
CA TYR A 288 14.67 10.43 -7.48
C TYR A 288 14.65 9.13 -6.66
N ILE A 289 15.06 7.99 -7.25
CA ILE A 289 15.18 6.72 -6.51
C ILE A 289 16.21 6.83 -5.38
N LYS A 290 17.35 7.51 -5.64
CA LYS A 290 18.38 7.77 -4.64
C LYS A 290 17.88 8.65 -3.50
N ALA A 291 17.04 9.66 -3.79
CA ALA A 291 16.45 10.53 -2.78
C ALA A 291 15.50 9.76 -1.84
N ILE A 292 14.63 8.92 -2.39
CA ILE A 292 13.75 8.03 -1.60
C ILE A 292 14.61 7.12 -0.70
N SER A 293 15.63 6.48 -1.28
CA SER A 293 16.58 5.62 -0.58
C SER A 293 17.33 6.37 0.54
N ASP A 294 17.75 7.61 0.30
CA ASP A 294 18.40 8.47 1.30
C ASP A 294 17.48 8.79 2.48
N VAL A 295 16.22 9.13 2.22
CA VAL A 295 15.23 9.40 3.27
C VAL A 295 15.00 8.15 4.10
N ILE A 296 14.86 6.99 3.47
CA ILE A 296 14.70 5.72 4.19
C ILE A 296 15.89 5.49 5.13
N VAL A 297 17.12 5.52 4.60
CA VAL A 297 18.32 5.22 5.40
C VAL A 297 18.60 6.26 6.50
N LYS A 298 18.41 7.55 6.21
CA LYS A 298 18.80 8.64 7.12
C LYS A 298 17.70 9.09 8.08
N ARG A 299 16.43 8.86 7.76
CA ARG A 299 15.28 9.34 8.55
C ARG A 299 14.44 8.20 9.08
N ILE A 300 14.08 7.23 8.25
CA ILE A 300 13.14 6.16 8.64
C ILE A 300 13.83 5.06 9.44
N LEU A 301 14.97 4.53 8.99
CA LEU A 301 15.67 3.45 9.70
C LEU A 301 16.14 3.83 11.12
N PRO A 302 16.61 5.07 11.38
CA PRO A 302 16.92 5.52 12.74
C PRO A 302 15.69 5.63 13.64
N GLU A 303 14.50 5.84 13.08
CA GLU A 303 13.23 5.83 13.83
C GLU A 303 12.89 4.40 14.26
N ARG A 304 13.47 3.96 15.38
CA ARG A 304 13.25 2.63 15.97
C ARG A 304 11.82 2.41 16.51
N LYS A 305 10.91 3.38 16.37
CA LYS A 305 9.52 3.24 16.79
C LYS A 305 8.80 2.32 15.81
N LYS A 306 8.98 1.01 16.00
CA LYS A 306 8.11 -0.01 15.43
C LYS A 306 6.65 0.32 15.75
N PRO A 307 5.68 -0.10 14.91
CA PRO A 307 4.26 -0.02 15.24
C PRO A 307 4.09 -0.53 16.68
N VAL A 308 3.60 0.35 17.55
CA VAL A 308 3.52 0.04 18.97
C VAL A 308 2.32 -0.86 19.14
N THR A 309 2.58 -2.13 19.42
CA THR A 309 1.63 -3.20 19.71
C THR A 309 0.99 -3.01 21.09
N ASN A 310 0.56 -1.78 21.38
CA ASN A 310 -0.34 -1.53 22.49
C ASN A 310 -1.70 -2.03 22.03
N ILE A 311 -1.95 -3.33 22.24
CA ILE A 311 -3.30 -3.92 22.24
C ILE A 311 -4.19 -2.91 22.94
N LEU A 312 -5.09 -2.28 22.17
CA LEU A 312 -6.02 -1.21 22.55
C LEU A 312 -6.27 -1.23 24.06
N LYS A 313 -5.43 -0.51 24.81
CA LYS A 313 -5.42 -0.63 26.27
C LYS A 313 -6.74 -0.04 26.73
N ARG A 314 -7.62 -0.90 27.24
CA ARG A 314 -8.87 -0.52 27.89
C ARG A 314 -8.52 0.57 28.90
N LYS A 315 -8.93 1.82 28.65
CA LYS A 315 -8.92 2.87 29.69
C LYS A 315 -9.80 2.30 30.81
N ARG A 316 -9.19 1.73 31.85
CA ARG A 316 -9.89 1.45 33.10
C ARG A 316 -10.36 2.82 33.59
N ARG A 317 -11.65 3.10 33.42
CA ARG A 317 -12.31 4.17 34.19
C ARG A 317 -12.11 3.77 35.65
N ARG A 318 -11.32 4.56 36.37
CA ARG A 318 -11.37 4.62 37.83
C ARG A 318 -12.55 5.50 38.19
#